data_AF-A0A914J6K4-F1
#
_entry.id   AF-A0A914J6K4-F1
#
_cell.length_a   1.000
_cell.length_b   1.000
_cell.length_c   1.000
_cell.angle_alpha   90.00
_cell.angle_beta   90.00
_cell.angle_gamma   90.00
#
_symmetry.space_group_name_H-M   'P 1'
#
loop_
_entity.id
_entity.type
_entity.pdbx_description
1 polymer ?
#
loop_
_entity_poly.entity_id
_entity_poly.type
_entity_poly.pdbx_seq_one_letter_code
_entity_poly.pdbx_strand_id
1 'polypeptide(L)'
;MADDGQQTPEVSKQPLDFELADSFLDNYNGIQAYETLLGMRNESTQDDVGLNWRLAHACYILSNCSQAEEQRRAYLQEGHQYIVEAYKIAPEDPKVLHWAPIVTGSLAETAATTKDRIRIGHEFKKYIDEAIEKLPPEFAFFHMRGRFRYEVAALSTVERTLAALFFGSPPSATYEEALEDLVKAEDMDGGQIDNMLFLGKTYQALGNIGMARRFYTKVTKKAAVDAIDQTEIAEAAELLSKLPSPTPDEPIIDDSDSEEFSDSLHESDIDTAESFEPSSEKSNVD
;
A
#
# COMPACT_ATOMS: atom_id res chain seq x y z
N MET A 1 13.07 64.09 -23.56
CA MET A 1 12.73 62.66 -23.67
C MET A 1 12.74 62.12 -22.25
N ALA A 2 11.58 62.13 -21.59
CA ALA A 2 11.41 61.54 -20.27
C ALA A 2 10.93 60.11 -20.51
N ASP A 3 11.66 59.17 -19.91
CA ASP A 3 11.42 57.73 -19.93
C ASP A 3 10.28 57.44 -18.94
N ASP A 4 9.07 57.23 -19.47
CA ASP A 4 7.91 56.79 -18.70
C ASP A 4 8.11 55.30 -18.38
N GLY A 5 8.78 55.04 -17.25
CA GLY A 5 8.84 53.72 -16.65
C GLY A 5 7.44 53.26 -16.24
N GLN A 6 6.73 52.61 -17.15
CA GLN A 6 5.52 51.86 -16.82
C GLN A 6 5.90 50.68 -15.93
N GLN A 7 5.76 50.89 -14.63
CA GLN A 7 5.78 49.83 -13.64
C GLN A 7 4.50 49.01 -13.84
N THR A 8 4.66 47.84 -14.47
CA THR A 8 3.59 46.83 -14.56
C THR A 8 3.11 46.48 -13.14
N PRO A 9 1.80 46.50 -12.87
CA PRO A 9 1.31 46.15 -11.54
C PRO A 9 1.61 44.68 -11.26
N GLU A 10 2.39 44.44 -10.22
CA GLU A 10 2.59 43.12 -9.65
C GLU A 10 1.22 42.66 -9.10
N VAL A 11 0.55 41.77 -9.83
CA VAL A 11 -0.72 41.19 -9.39
C VAL A 11 -0.42 40.36 -8.16
N SER A 12 -0.67 40.92 -6.97
CA SER A 12 -0.68 40.23 -5.70
C SER A 12 -1.67 39.06 -5.78
N LYS A 13 -1.16 37.86 -6.05
CA LYS A 13 -1.95 36.63 -6.08
C LYS A 13 -2.43 36.34 -4.67
N GLN A 14 -3.76 36.32 -4.47
CA GLN A 14 -4.30 35.76 -3.25
C GLN A 14 -3.97 34.26 -3.20
N PRO A 15 -3.56 33.72 -2.04
CA PRO A 15 -3.40 32.27 -1.88
C PRO A 15 -4.73 31.58 -2.20
N LEU A 16 -4.66 30.42 -2.86
CA LEU A 16 -5.83 29.59 -3.13
C LEU A 16 -6.46 29.17 -1.79
N ASP A 17 -7.77 29.34 -1.67
CA ASP A 17 -8.55 28.86 -0.53
C ASP A 17 -9.13 27.48 -0.87
N PHE A 18 -8.66 26.46 -0.16
CA PHE A 18 -9.03 25.07 -0.40
C PHE A 18 -10.12 24.57 0.56
N GLU A 19 -10.66 25.39 1.46
CA GLU A 19 -11.58 24.93 2.53
C GLU A 19 -12.77 24.13 1.98
N LEU A 20 -13.38 24.61 0.90
CA LEU A 20 -14.50 23.91 0.26
C LEU A 20 -14.07 22.58 -0.36
N ALA A 21 -12.93 22.56 -1.06
CA ALA A 21 -12.41 21.34 -1.69
C ALA A 21 -12.02 20.29 -0.63
N ASP A 22 -11.35 20.73 0.45
CA ASP A 22 -10.99 19.88 1.59
C ASP A 22 -12.24 19.29 2.24
N SER A 23 -13.31 20.09 2.42
CA SER A 23 -14.57 19.57 2.93
C SER A 23 -15.18 18.47 2.05
N PHE A 24 -15.05 18.56 0.72
CA PHE A 24 -15.51 17.50 -0.18
C PHE A 24 -14.63 16.26 -0.10
N LEU A 25 -13.31 16.43 -0.01
CA LEU A 25 -12.36 15.33 0.16
C LEU A 25 -12.61 14.56 1.46
N ASP A 26 -12.79 15.26 2.59
CA ASP A 26 -13.02 14.66 3.91
C ASP A 26 -14.35 13.89 3.98
N ASN A 27 -15.33 14.27 3.16
CA ASN A 27 -16.62 13.58 3.05
C ASN A 27 -16.67 12.55 1.91
N TYR A 28 -15.52 12.16 1.36
CA TYR A 28 -15.40 11.21 0.24
C TYR A 28 -16.23 11.61 -0.99
N ASN A 29 -16.43 12.92 -1.18
CA ASN A 29 -17.19 13.46 -2.29
C ASN A 29 -16.27 13.81 -3.47
N GLY A 30 -15.74 12.76 -4.11
CA GLY A 30 -14.68 12.88 -5.12
C GLY A 30 -15.06 13.73 -6.34
N ILE A 31 -16.31 13.70 -6.80
CA ILE A 31 -16.76 14.46 -7.97
C ILE A 31 -16.70 15.96 -7.68
N GLN A 32 -17.38 16.41 -6.62
CA GLN A 32 -17.39 17.82 -6.24
C GLN A 32 -15.98 18.33 -5.88
N ALA A 33 -15.17 17.52 -5.19
CA ALA A 33 -13.79 17.87 -4.90
C ALA A 33 -12.99 18.11 -6.20
N TYR A 34 -13.03 17.15 -7.12
CA TYR A 34 -12.29 17.19 -8.37
C TYR A 34 -12.72 18.37 -9.26
N GLU A 35 -14.03 18.59 -9.44
CA GLU A 35 -14.55 19.72 -10.23
C GLU A 35 -14.14 21.07 -9.64
N THR A 36 -14.19 21.21 -8.31
CA THR A 36 -13.78 22.43 -7.60
C THR A 36 -12.29 22.72 -7.82
N LEU A 37 -11.44 21.71 -7.66
CA LEU A 37 -9.99 21.82 -7.83
C LEU A 37 -9.60 22.12 -9.29
N LEU A 38 -10.28 21.52 -10.28
CA LEU A 38 -10.06 21.86 -11.69
C LEU A 38 -10.46 23.31 -12.01
N GLY A 39 -11.53 23.82 -11.41
CA GLY A 39 -11.91 25.22 -11.50
C GLY A 39 -10.79 26.14 -11.03
N MET A 40 -10.24 25.87 -9.83
CA MET A 40 -9.11 26.60 -9.26
C MET A 40 -7.86 26.53 -10.15
N ARG A 41 -7.59 25.37 -10.77
CA ARG A 41 -6.44 25.17 -11.67
C ARG A 41 -6.48 26.09 -12.88
N ASN A 42 -7.66 26.28 -13.46
CA ASN A 42 -7.82 27.12 -14.66
C ASN A 42 -7.62 28.61 -14.37
N GLU A 43 -7.82 29.03 -13.11
CA GLU A 43 -7.65 30.40 -12.65
C GLU A 43 -6.22 30.67 -12.14
N SER A 44 -5.49 29.61 -11.76
CA SER A 44 -4.10 29.69 -11.29
C SER A 44 -3.10 29.53 -12.44
N THR A 45 -2.05 30.37 -12.43
CA THR A 45 -0.88 30.21 -13.31
C THR A 45 0.28 29.46 -12.63
N GLN A 46 0.05 28.94 -11.42
CA GLN A 46 1.07 28.34 -10.59
C GLN A 46 0.74 26.88 -10.32
N ASP A 47 1.75 26.02 -10.54
CA ASP A 47 1.73 24.61 -10.19
C ASP A 47 1.88 24.49 -8.65
N ASP A 48 0.78 24.74 -7.94
CA ASP A 48 0.76 24.70 -6.49
C ASP A 48 0.76 23.25 -6.01
N VAL A 49 1.79 22.86 -5.26
CA VAL A 49 1.89 21.57 -4.57
C VAL A 49 0.59 21.22 -3.85
N GLY A 50 -0.03 22.22 -3.21
CA GLY A 50 -1.29 22.08 -2.49
C GLY A 50 -2.46 21.67 -3.36
N LEU A 51 -2.49 22.13 -4.61
CA LEU A 51 -3.52 21.77 -5.58
C LEU A 51 -3.30 20.35 -6.10
N ASN A 52 -2.06 19.99 -6.40
CA ASN A 52 -1.73 18.70 -7.01
C ASN A 52 -2.00 17.52 -6.07
N TRP A 53 -1.60 17.57 -4.80
CA TRP A 53 -1.88 16.44 -3.91
C TRP A 53 -3.40 16.28 -3.65
N ARG A 54 -4.15 17.39 -3.65
CA ARG A 54 -5.62 17.36 -3.52
C ARG A 54 -6.29 16.77 -4.76
N LEU A 55 -5.82 17.11 -5.96
CA LEU A 55 -6.29 16.48 -7.19
C LEU A 55 -5.97 14.99 -7.19
N ALA A 56 -4.78 14.60 -6.73
CA ALA A 56 -4.42 13.19 -6.56
C ALA A 56 -5.35 12.46 -5.58
N HIS A 57 -5.69 13.08 -4.44
CA HIS A 57 -6.66 12.55 -3.48
C HIS A 57 -8.06 12.44 -4.11
N ALA A 58 -8.54 13.46 -4.82
CA ALA A 58 -9.84 13.41 -5.49
C ALA A 58 -9.90 12.28 -6.52
N CYS A 59 -8.85 12.10 -7.32
CA CYS A 59 -8.71 10.99 -8.26
C CYS A 59 -8.73 9.63 -7.56
N TYR A 60 -8.07 9.50 -6.40
CA TYR A 60 -8.11 8.28 -5.60
C TYR A 60 -9.54 7.95 -5.14
N ILE A 61 -10.28 8.92 -4.59
CA ILE A 61 -11.69 8.74 -4.21
C ILE A 61 -12.53 8.31 -5.42
N LEU A 62 -12.40 9.01 -6.55
CA LEU A 62 -13.12 8.68 -7.79
C LEU A 62 -12.81 7.26 -8.28
N SER A 63 -11.56 6.80 -8.12
CA SER A 63 -11.16 5.45 -8.47
C SER A 63 -11.87 4.40 -7.60
N ASN A 64 -12.01 4.64 -6.29
CA ASN A 64 -12.68 3.73 -5.36
C ASN A 64 -14.20 3.72 -5.54
N CYS A 65 -14.78 4.82 -6.05
CA CYS A 65 -16.20 4.87 -6.41
C CYS A 65 -16.51 4.23 -7.77
N SER A 66 -15.50 3.89 -8.58
CA SER A 66 -15.70 3.35 -9.92
C SER A 66 -15.85 1.84 -9.92
N GLN A 67 -16.89 1.34 -10.60
CA GLN A 67 -17.14 -0.10 -10.80
C GLN A 67 -16.42 -0.67 -12.04
N ALA A 68 -15.88 0.20 -12.90
CA ALA A 68 -15.22 -0.20 -14.13
C ALA A 68 -13.70 -0.10 -13.99
N GLU A 69 -13.00 -1.24 -14.09
CA GLU A 69 -11.54 -1.30 -13.95
C GLU A 69 -10.78 -0.34 -14.87
N GLU A 70 -11.26 -0.14 -16.10
CA GLU A 70 -10.66 0.82 -17.03
C GLU A 70 -10.77 2.26 -16.54
N GLN A 71 -11.93 2.63 -15.98
CA GLN A 71 -12.17 3.96 -15.43
C GLN A 71 -11.43 4.17 -14.10
N ARG A 72 -11.39 3.14 -13.23
CA ARG A 72 -10.57 3.13 -12.00
C ARG A 72 -9.11 3.40 -12.34
N ARG A 73 -8.55 2.67 -13.31
CA ARG A 73 -7.18 2.87 -13.80
C ARG A 73 -6.97 4.27 -14.37
N ALA A 74 -7.90 4.81 -15.16
CA ALA A 74 -7.78 6.15 -15.73
C ALA A 74 -7.68 7.23 -14.64
N TYR A 75 -8.52 7.16 -13.61
CA TYR A 75 -8.43 8.08 -12.47
C TYR A 75 -7.10 7.94 -11.72
N LEU A 76 -6.64 6.72 -11.46
CA LEU A 76 -5.37 6.50 -10.78
C LEU A 76 -4.16 6.97 -11.60
N GLN A 77 -4.20 6.83 -12.93
CA GLN A 77 -3.17 7.37 -13.83
C GLN A 77 -3.12 8.89 -13.76
N GLU A 78 -4.28 9.54 -13.73
CA GLU A 78 -4.34 11.00 -13.60
C GLU A 78 -3.85 11.46 -12.23
N GLY A 79 -4.32 10.81 -11.15
CA GLY A 79 -3.87 11.09 -9.79
C GLY A 79 -2.37 10.90 -9.62
N HIS A 80 -1.80 9.86 -10.24
CA HIS A 80 -0.36 9.60 -10.24
C HIS A 80 0.42 10.72 -10.93
N GLN A 81 -0.08 11.27 -12.03
CA GLN A 81 0.55 12.43 -12.68
C GLN A 81 0.60 13.63 -11.73
N TYR A 82 -0.51 13.95 -11.05
CA TYR A 82 -0.55 15.06 -10.09
C TYR A 82 0.43 14.86 -8.93
N ILE A 83 0.44 13.68 -8.31
CA ILE A 83 1.28 13.45 -7.14
C ILE A 83 2.77 13.40 -7.50
N VAL A 84 3.11 12.93 -8.70
CA VAL A 84 4.48 12.97 -9.21
C VAL A 84 4.95 14.41 -9.41
N GLU A 85 4.12 15.30 -9.95
CA GLU A 85 4.49 16.73 -10.06
C GLU A 85 4.62 17.40 -8.68
N ALA A 86 3.68 17.12 -7.75
CA ALA A 86 3.79 17.62 -6.37
C ALA A 86 5.09 17.16 -5.70
N TYR A 87 5.45 15.89 -5.85
CA TYR A 87 6.65 15.30 -5.27
C TYR A 87 7.94 15.87 -5.87
N LYS A 88 7.98 16.21 -7.16
CA LYS A 88 9.15 16.89 -7.74
C LYS A 88 9.41 18.26 -7.13
N ILE A 89 8.36 18.98 -6.73
CA ILE A 89 8.45 20.33 -6.20
C ILE A 89 8.71 20.32 -4.68
N ALA A 90 7.99 19.46 -3.94
CA ALA A 90 8.06 19.39 -2.48
C ALA A 90 8.09 17.93 -1.99
N PRO A 91 9.22 17.21 -2.14
CA PRO A 91 9.34 15.80 -1.76
C PRO A 91 9.33 15.56 -0.24
N GLU A 92 9.37 16.62 0.57
CA GLU A 92 9.31 16.55 2.03
C GLU A 92 7.98 17.04 2.59
N ASP A 93 7.05 17.48 1.72
CA ASP A 93 5.73 17.91 2.18
C ASP A 93 4.95 16.70 2.75
N PRO A 94 4.40 16.79 3.98
CA PRO A 94 3.74 15.66 4.60
C PRO A 94 2.51 15.14 3.84
N LYS A 95 1.76 16.01 3.16
CA LYS A 95 0.59 15.59 2.37
C LYS A 95 1.03 14.91 1.09
N VAL A 96 2.10 15.39 0.47
CA VAL A 96 2.71 14.71 -0.68
C VAL A 96 3.24 13.33 -0.30
N LEU A 97 4.01 13.23 0.79
CA LEU A 97 4.53 11.96 1.29
C LEU A 97 3.42 10.98 1.69
N HIS A 98 2.28 11.47 2.17
CA HIS A 98 1.13 10.63 2.50
C HIS A 98 0.43 10.09 1.23
N TRP A 99 0.13 10.96 0.25
CA TRP A 99 -0.65 10.56 -0.92
C TRP A 99 0.17 9.86 -2.01
N ALA A 100 1.48 10.10 -2.09
CA ALA A 100 2.35 9.48 -3.08
C ALA A 100 2.34 7.94 -3.04
N PRO A 101 2.56 7.26 -1.90
CA PRO A 101 2.48 5.80 -1.86
C PRO A 101 1.07 5.29 -2.08
N ILE A 102 0.03 5.95 -1.55
CA ILE A 102 -1.37 5.51 -1.68
C ILE A 102 -1.78 5.45 -3.16
N VAL A 103 -1.62 6.55 -3.88
CA VAL A 103 -2.01 6.64 -5.29
C VAL A 103 -1.16 5.73 -6.17
N THR A 104 0.16 5.69 -5.92
CA THR A 104 1.09 4.88 -6.72
C THR A 104 0.87 3.38 -6.49
N GLY A 105 0.61 2.97 -5.25
CA GLY A 105 0.30 1.59 -4.89
C GLY A 105 -0.98 1.12 -5.55
N SER A 106 -2.07 1.88 -5.41
CA SER A 106 -3.34 1.55 -6.07
C SER A 106 -3.23 1.52 -7.60
N LEU A 107 -2.43 2.41 -8.20
CA LEU A 107 -2.16 2.34 -9.64
C LEU A 107 -1.44 1.04 -10.02
N ALA A 108 -0.48 0.57 -9.21
CA ALA A 108 0.25 -0.67 -9.46
C ALA A 108 -0.67 -1.90 -9.49
N GLU A 109 -1.70 -1.94 -8.64
CA GLU A 109 -2.70 -3.01 -8.61
C GLU A 109 -3.49 -3.10 -9.91
N THR A 110 -3.74 -1.96 -10.55
CA THR A 110 -4.50 -1.90 -11.81
C THR A 110 -3.64 -2.19 -13.05
N ALA A 111 -2.33 -2.41 -12.88
CA ALA A 111 -1.39 -2.52 -14.00
C ALA A 111 -1.76 -3.69 -14.94
N ALA A 112 -1.89 -3.39 -16.23
CA ALA A 112 -2.27 -4.37 -17.24
C ALA A 112 -1.15 -5.37 -17.56
N THR A 113 0.10 -5.02 -17.25
CA THR A 113 1.26 -5.88 -17.54
C THR A 113 2.17 -6.00 -16.33
N THR A 114 2.82 -7.16 -16.19
CA THR A 114 3.85 -7.40 -15.17
C THR A 114 4.98 -6.37 -15.24
N LYS A 115 5.34 -5.93 -16.45
CA LYS A 115 6.37 -4.89 -16.64
C LYS A 115 5.95 -3.58 -16.00
N ASP A 116 4.71 -3.13 -16.24
CA ASP A 116 4.19 -1.89 -15.67
C ASP A 116 4.07 -2.00 -14.15
N ARG A 117 3.59 -3.15 -13.65
CA ARG A 117 3.50 -3.44 -12.21
C ARG A 117 4.87 -3.33 -11.53
N ILE A 118 5.91 -3.94 -12.09
CA ILE A 118 7.28 -3.85 -11.53
C ILE A 118 7.77 -2.40 -11.57
N ARG A 119 7.52 -1.66 -12.66
CA ARG A 119 7.95 -0.26 -12.78
C ARG A 119 7.30 0.64 -11.73
N ILE A 120 5.97 0.56 -11.61
CA ILE A 120 5.21 1.36 -10.65
C ILE A 120 5.53 0.92 -9.23
N GLY A 121 5.72 -0.38 -8.99
CA GLY A 121 6.14 -0.93 -7.69
C GLY A 121 7.48 -0.39 -7.20
N HIS A 122 8.43 -0.13 -8.10
CA HIS A 122 9.69 0.52 -7.74
C HIS A 122 9.50 1.98 -7.27
N GLU A 123 8.61 2.73 -7.93
CA GLU A 123 8.23 4.09 -7.49
C GLU A 123 7.50 4.05 -6.15
N PHE A 124 6.53 3.14 -6.00
CA PHE A 124 5.80 2.90 -4.76
C PHE A 124 6.75 2.63 -3.59
N LYS A 125 7.73 1.72 -3.77
CA LYS A 125 8.70 1.37 -2.73
C LYS A 125 9.43 2.61 -2.19
N LYS A 126 9.86 3.50 -3.09
CA LYS A 126 10.52 4.74 -2.71
C LYS A 126 9.59 5.61 -1.84
N TYR A 127 8.36 5.83 -2.29
CA TYR A 127 7.43 6.70 -1.58
C TYR A 127 7.01 6.12 -0.23
N ILE A 128 6.76 4.81 -0.13
CA ILE A 128 6.31 4.19 1.12
C ILE A 128 7.42 4.16 2.17
N ASP A 129 8.67 3.93 1.76
CA ASP A 129 9.81 3.97 2.68
C ASP A 129 10.03 5.38 3.24
N GLU A 130 9.95 6.42 2.39
CA GLU A 130 10.05 7.81 2.82
C GLU A 130 8.88 8.24 3.72
N ALA A 131 7.66 7.78 3.44
CA ALA A 131 6.50 8.05 4.28
C ALA A 131 6.67 7.45 5.68
N ILE A 132 7.08 6.18 5.77
CA ILE A 132 7.33 5.49 7.06
C ILE A 132 8.47 6.14 7.86
N GLU A 133 9.49 6.65 7.18
CA GLU A 133 10.61 7.33 7.83
C GLU A 133 10.22 8.68 8.43
N LYS A 134 9.36 9.45 7.74
CA LYS A 134 9.15 10.88 8.02
C LYS A 134 7.80 11.22 8.65
N LEU A 135 6.79 10.39 8.46
CA LEU A 135 5.43 10.64 8.95
C LEU A 135 5.15 9.87 10.24
N PRO A 136 4.14 10.29 11.02
CA PRO A 136 3.62 9.46 12.10
C PRO A 136 3.28 8.06 11.57
N PRO A 137 3.51 7.00 12.36
CA PRO A 137 3.13 5.66 11.97
C PRO A 137 1.62 5.60 11.75
N GLU A 138 1.19 4.94 10.68
CA GLU A 138 -0.21 4.71 10.33
C GLU A 138 -0.39 3.27 9.83
N PHE A 139 -1.55 2.66 10.14
CA PHE A 139 -1.91 1.31 9.68
C PHE A 139 -1.64 1.13 8.18
N ALA A 140 -2.13 2.06 7.37
CA ALA A 140 -2.07 1.99 5.92
C ALA A 140 -0.62 1.86 5.41
N PHE A 141 0.35 2.53 6.06
CA PHE A 141 1.72 2.47 5.58
C PHE A 141 2.37 1.12 5.81
N PHE A 142 2.21 0.55 7.00
CA PHE A 142 2.75 -0.77 7.31
C PHE A 142 2.03 -1.86 6.52
N HIS A 143 0.71 -1.79 6.43
CA HIS A 143 -0.07 -2.73 5.62
C HIS A 143 0.38 -2.72 4.14
N MET A 144 0.45 -1.55 3.51
CA MET A 144 0.86 -1.45 2.10
C MET A 144 2.31 -1.93 1.88
N ARG A 145 3.25 -1.60 2.78
CA ARG A 145 4.64 -2.07 2.64
C ARG A 145 4.77 -3.58 2.88
N GLY A 146 4.05 -4.12 3.86
CA GLY A 146 4.02 -5.55 4.15
C GLY A 146 3.47 -6.36 2.96
N ARG A 147 2.36 -5.91 2.39
CA ARG A 147 1.80 -6.49 1.16
C ARG A 147 2.78 -6.43 -0.01
N PHE A 148 3.41 -5.26 -0.24
CA PHE A 148 4.42 -5.12 -1.28
C PHE A 148 5.61 -6.07 -1.07
N ARG A 149 6.11 -6.20 0.17
CA ARG A 149 7.20 -7.12 0.50
C ARG A 149 6.81 -8.58 0.25
N TYR A 150 5.60 -8.98 0.62
CA TYR A 150 5.06 -10.31 0.30
C TYR A 150 5.07 -10.56 -1.21
N GLU A 151 4.55 -9.61 -2.00
CA GLU A 151 4.51 -9.75 -3.46
C GLU A 151 5.91 -9.81 -4.08
N VAL A 152 6.87 -9.03 -3.58
CA VAL A 152 8.27 -9.07 -4.01
C VAL A 152 8.93 -10.41 -3.65
N ALA A 153 8.70 -10.92 -2.45
CA ALA A 153 9.19 -12.22 -2.02
C ALA A 153 8.63 -13.35 -2.90
N ALA A 154 7.35 -13.24 -3.29
CA ALA A 154 6.64 -14.19 -4.15
C ALA A 154 6.99 -14.12 -5.65
N LEU A 155 7.80 -13.13 -6.11
CA LEU A 155 8.17 -13.01 -7.52
C LEU A 155 8.90 -14.26 -8.05
N SER A 156 8.45 -14.75 -9.19
CA SER A 156 9.10 -15.83 -9.92
C SER A 156 10.47 -15.43 -10.47
N THR A 157 11.32 -16.41 -10.81
CA THR A 157 12.65 -16.16 -11.41
C THR A 157 12.58 -15.31 -12.68
N VAL A 158 11.52 -15.49 -13.49
CA VAL A 158 11.30 -14.71 -14.71
C VAL A 158 10.99 -13.25 -14.38
N GLU A 159 10.13 -13.00 -13.40
CA GLU A 159 9.80 -11.65 -12.94
C GLU A 159 10.99 -10.95 -12.30
N ARG A 160 11.79 -11.68 -11.50
CA ARG A 160 13.05 -11.16 -10.92
C ARG A 160 14.04 -10.79 -12.03
N THR A 161 14.16 -11.60 -13.07
CA THR A 161 15.02 -11.30 -14.23
C THR A 161 14.55 -10.04 -14.95
N LEU A 162 13.24 -9.90 -15.18
CA LEU A 162 12.67 -8.71 -15.82
C LEU A 162 12.93 -7.45 -14.99
N ALA A 163 12.76 -7.52 -13.67
CA ALA A 163 13.05 -6.41 -12.78
C ALA A 163 14.53 -6.00 -12.82
N ALA A 164 15.45 -6.97 -12.82
CA ALA A 164 16.89 -6.71 -12.93
C ALA A 164 17.26 -5.98 -14.23
N LEU A 165 16.60 -6.30 -15.35
CA LEU A 165 16.84 -5.64 -16.63
C LEU A 165 16.42 -4.16 -16.62
N PHE A 166 15.37 -3.80 -15.88
CA PHE A 166 14.90 -2.41 -15.80
C PHE A 166 15.66 -1.59 -14.76
N PHE A 167 16.02 -2.20 -13.61
CA PHE A 167 16.50 -1.48 -12.44
C PHE A 167 17.94 -1.81 -12.04
N GLY A 168 18.64 -2.65 -12.81
CA GLY A 168 20.01 -3.09 -12.53
C GLY A 168 20.10 -4.21 -11.50
N SER A 169 19.21 -4.22 -10.51
CA SER A 169 19.01 -5.32 -9.56
C SER A 169 17.51 -5.56 -9.32
N PRO A 170 17.07 -6.81 -9.14
CA PRO A 170 15.69 -7.07 -8.77
C PRO A 170 15.39 -6.48 -7.38
N PRO A 171 14.17 -5.97 -7.13
CA PRO A 171 13.76 -5.70 -5.76
C PRO A 171 13.83 -7.01 -4.98
N SER A 172 14.34 -6.93 -3.76
CA SER A 172 14.40 -8.05 -2.82
C SER A 172 13.59 -7.69 -1.59
N ALA A 173 12.80 -8.66 -1.14
CA ALA A 173 12.14 -8.68 0.15
C ALA A 173 11.97 -10.15 0.55
N THR A 174 11.77 -10.36 1.84
CA THR A 174 11.54 -11.65 2.47
C THR A 174 10.12 -11.74 3.02
N TYR A 175 9.64 -12.95 3.28
CA TYR A 175 8.33 -13.12 3.91
C TYR A 175 8.36 -12.68 5.37
N GLU A 176 9.52 -12.74 6.02
CA GLU A 176 9.79 -12.26 7.37
C GLU A 176 9.63 -10.74 7.45
N GLU A 177 10.26 -9.98 6.55
CA GLU A 177 10.09 -8.52 6.48
C GLU A 177 8.64 -8.11 6.15
N ALA A 178 7.91 -8.95 5.41
CA ALA A 178 6.48 -8.74 5.15
C ALA A 178 5.66 -8.98 6.42
N LEU A 179 5.95 -10.05 7.15
CA LEU A 179 5.28 -10.40 8.39
C LEU A 179 5.45 -9.32 9.45
N GLU A 180 6.66 -8.77 9.62
CA GLU A 180 6.94 -7.67 10.56
C GLU A 180 6.03 -6.47 10.32
N ASP A 181 5.87 -6.06 9.06
CA ASP A 181 5.03 -4.91 8.69
C ASP A 181 3.54 -5.22 8.87
N LEU A 182 3.08 -6.41 8.44
CA LEU A 182 1.66 -6.79 8.54
C LEU A 182 1.20 -6.97 9.99
N VAL A 183 2.08 -7.52 10.85
CA VAL A 183 1.84 -7.61 12.30
C VAL A 183 1.78 -6.22 12.90
N LYS A 184 2.74 -5.34 12.56
CA LYS A 184 2.71 -3.96 13.04
C LYS A 184 1.46 -3.21 12.60
N ALA A 185 0.94 -3.47 11.40
CA ALA A 185 -0.34 -2.93 10.98
C ALA A 185 -1.49 -3.48 11.84
N GLU A 186 -1.54 -4.80 12.06
CA GLU A 186 -2.55 -5.46 12.90
C GLU A 186 -2.57 -4.93 14.34
N ASP A 187 -1.41 -4.62 14.93
CA ASP A 187 -1.31 -4.05 16.28
C ASP A 187 -1.85 -2.62 16.36
N MET A 188 -1.87 -1.89 15.24
CA MET A 188 -2.36 -0.50 15.18
C MET A 188 -3.86 -0.42 14.96
N ASP A 189 -4.38 -1.18 14.01
CA ASP A 189 -5.82 -1.26 13.69
C ASP A 189 -6.17 -2.69 13.27
N GLY A 190 -6.39 -3.54 14.28
CA GLY A 190 -6.57 -4.97 14.10
C GLY A 190 -7.89 -5.36 13.45
N GLY A 191 -7.89 -6.50 12.78
CA GLY A 191 -9.08 -7.09 12.20
C GLY A 191 -9.48 -6.52 10.84
N GLN A 192 -8.60 -5.80 10.14
CA GLN A 192 -8.83 -5.44 8.74
C GLN A 192 -8.73 -6.70 7.87
N ILE A 193 -9.73 -6.93 7.01
CA ILE A 193 -9.87 -8.20 6.24
C ILE A 193 -8.65 -8.45 5.37
N ASP A 194 -8.24 -7.46 4.57
CA ASP A 194 -7.06 -7.56 3.69
C ASP A 194 -5.78 -7.84 4.48
N ASN A 195 -5.56 -7.12 5.61
CA ASN A 195 -4.36 -7.34 6.44
C ASN A 195 -4.30 -8.76 7.01
N MET A 196 -5.41 -9.26 7.57
CA MET A 196 -5.47 -10.62 8.09
C MET A 196 -5.30 -11.67 6.98
N LEU A 197 -5.82 -11.43 5.77
CA LEU A 197 -5.61 -12.31 4.63
C LEU A 197 -4.12 -12.39 4.27
N PHE A 198 -3.43 -11.25 4.21
CA PHE A 198 -1.99 -11.22 3.95
C PHE A 198 -1.16 -11.80 5.09
N LEU A 199 -1.57 -11.65 6.36
CA LEU A 199 -0.96 -12.38 7.47
C LEU A 199 -1.06 -13.89 7.26
N GLY A 200 -2.26 -14.40 6.93
CA GLY A 200 -2.46 -15.81 6.63
C GLY A 200 -1.58 -16.33 5.49
N LYS A 201 -1.52 -15.57 4.39
CA LYS A 201 -0.66 -15.85 3.22
C LYS A 201 0.82 -15.89 3.60
N THR A 202 1.27 -14.93 4.40
CA THR A 202 2.66 -14.80 4.81
C THR A 202 3.07 -15.92 5.75
N TYR A 203 2.27 -16.23 6.77
CA TYR A 203 2.52 -17.38 7.65
C TYR A 203 2.54 -18.71 6.88
N GLN A 204 1.65 -18.87 5.89
CA GLN A 204 1.65 -20.06 5.04
C GLN A 204 2.94 -20.18 4.24
N ALA A 205 3.43 -19.07 3.66
CA ALA A 205 4.68 -19.04 2.90
C ALA A 205 5.91 -19.34 3.77
N LEU A 206 5.87 -18.98 5.05
CA LEU A 206 6.87 -19.32 6.08
C LEU A 206 6.73 -20.75 6.63
N GLY A 207 5.72 -21.51 6.19
CA GLY A 207 5.46 -22.87 6.68
C GLY A 207 4.77 -22.94 8.04
N ASN A 208 4.38 -21.80 8.64
CA ASN A 208 3.60 -21.77 9.87
C ASN A 208 2.11 -21.98 9.56
N ILE A 209 1.76 -23.24 9.30
CA ILE A 209 0.40 -23.63 8.88
C ILE A 209 -0.65 -23.34 9.96
N GLY A 210 -0.28 -23.43 11.25
CA GLY A 210 -1.20 -23.15 12.35
C GLY A 210 -1.65 -21.69 12.36
N MET A 211 -0.70 -20.76 12.24
CA MET A 211 -1.02 -19.34 12.15
C MET A 211 -1.73 -18.98 10.85
N ALA A 212 -1.34 -19.58 9.72
CA ALA A 212 -2.06 -19.42 8.46
C ALA A 212 -3.54 -19.80 8.60
N ARG A 213 -3.82 -20.98 9.18
CA ARG A 213 -5.19 -21.44 9.43
C ARG A 213 -5.95 -20.48 10.32
N ARG A 214 -5.32 -20.00 11.41
CA ARG A 214 -5.92 -19.05 12.34
C ARG A 214 -6.38 -17.78 11.63
N PHE A 215 -5.51 -17.16 10.84
CA PHE A 215 -5.85 -15.94 10.12
C PHE A 215 -6.89 -16.15 9.03
N TYR A 216 -6.77 -17.19 8.20
CA TYR A 216 -7.83 -17.47 7.21
C TYR A 216 -9.17 -17.75 7.87
N THR A 217 -9.19 -18.48 8.99
CA THR A 217 -10.43 -18.72 9.74
C THR A 217 -11.05 -17.41 10.24
N LYS A 218 -10.23 -16.51 10.82
CA LYS A 218 -10.69 -15.17 11.23
C LYS A 218 -11.30 -14.41 10.06
N VAL A 219 -10.63 -14.37 8.90
CA VAL A 219 -11.14 -13.72 7.68
C VAL A 219 -12.49 -14.32 7.27
N THR A 220 -12.62 -15.64 7.20
CA THR A 220 -13.88 -16.29 6.78
C THR A 220 -15.08 -16.04 7.69
N LYS A 221 -14.84 -15.61 8.94
CA LYS A 221 -15.89 -15.25 9.90
C LYS A 221 -16.30 -13.78 9.84
N LYS A 222 -15.62 -12.95 9.05
CA LYS A 222 -15.93 -11.52 8.91
C LYS A 222 -17.17 -11.31 8.06
N ALA A 223 -17.91 -10.25 8.36
CA ALA A 223 -18.99 -9.78 7.52
C ALA A 223 -18.42 -8.85 6.43
N ALA A 224 -18.66 -9.18 5.17
CA ALA A 224 -18.26 -8.32 4.07
C ALA A 224 -19.08 -7.02 4.06
N VAL A 225 -18.38 -5.89 3.92
CA VAL A 225 -18.98 -4.56 3.76
C VAL A 225 -19.14 -4.21 2.28
N ASP A 226 -18.23 -4.69 1.43
CA ASP A 226 -18.24 -4.45 -0.01
C ASP A 226 -17.89 -5.70 -0.85
N ALA A 227 -17.64 -5.51 -2.16
CA ALA A 227 -17.30 -6.59 -3.08
C ALA A 227 -15.85 -7.06 -2.97
N ILE A 228 -14.95 -6.21 -2.49
CA ILE A 228 -13.54 -6.53 -2.25
C ILE A 228 -13.48 -7.49 -1.08
N ASP A 229 -14.13 -7.15 0.03
CA ASP A 229 -14.25 -8.02 1.21
C ASP A 229 -14.81 -9.40 0.84
N GLN A 230 -15.82 -9.46 -0.04
CA GLN A 230 -16.39 -10.74 -0.49
C GLN A 230 -15.36 -11.60 -1.23
N THR A 231 -14.52 -10.96 -2.07
CA THR A 231 -13.47 -11.64 -2.83
C THR A 231 -12.36 -12.13 -1.91
N GLU A 232 -11.92 -11.31 -0.96
CA GLU A 232 -10.89 -11.67 0.03
C GLU A 232 -11.35 -12.77 0.98
N ILE A 233 -12.60 -12.72 1.44
CA ILE A 233 -13.21 -13.78 2.25
C ILE A 233 -13.31 -15.09 1.47
N ALA A 234 -13.69 -15.04 0.18
CA ALA A 234 -13.74 -16.22 -0.67
C ALA A 234 -12.34 -16.80 -0.91
N GLU A 235 -11.33 -15.95 -1.13
CA GLU A 235 -9.93 -16.37 -1.27
C GLU A 235 -9.42 -17.05 0.01
N ALA A 236 -9.67 -16.45 1.18
CA ALA A 236 -9.31 -17.04 2.47
C ALA A 236 -9.95 -18.42 2.66
N ALA A 237 -11.23 -18.58 2.31
CA ALA A 237 -11.92 -19.87 2.39
C ALA A 237 -11.29 -20.92 1.46
N GLU A 238 -10.92 -20.52 0.23
CA GLU A 238 -10.24 -21.40 -0.71
C GLU A 238 -8.86 -21.82 -0.19
N LEU A 239 -8.05 -20.88 0.29
CA LEU A 239 -6.73 -21.14 0.85
C LEU A 239 -6.82 -22.04 2.10
N LEU A 240 -7.77 -21.76 2.99
CA LEU A 240 -8.04 -22.58 4.17
C LEU A 240 -8.37 -24.02 3.81
N SER A 241 -9.15 -24.26 2.76
CA SER A 241 -9.52 -25.60 2.30
C SER A 241 -8.35 -26.42 1.74
N LYS A 242 -7.27 -25.74 1.32
CA LYS A 242 -6.06 -26.36 0.75
C LYS A 242 -4.98 -26.65 1.81
N LEU A 243 -5.13 -26.10 3.02
CA LEU A 243 -4.19 -26.40 4.11
C LEU A 243 -4.30 -27.88 4.52
N PRO A 244 -3.19 -28.52 4.94
CA PRO A 244 -3.24 -29.89 5.47
C PRO A 244 -4.16 -29.94 6.69
N SER A 245 -4.64 -31.13 7.07
CA SER A 245 -5.49 -31.29 8.25
C SER A 245 -4.77 -30.81 9.52
N PRO A 246 -5.51 -30.28 10.52
CA PRO A 246 -4.89 -29.84 11.76
C PRO A 246 -4.14 -30.95 12.47
N THR A 247 -2.98 -30.66 13.03
CA THR A 247 -2.29 -31.62 13.91
C THR A 247 -2.94 -31.62 15.29
N PRO A 248 -2.84 -32.72 16.07
CA PRO A 248 -3.41 -32.77 17.42
C PRO A 248 -2.86 -31.70 18.38
N ASP A 249 -1.66 -31.19 18.11
CA ASP A 249 -0.99 -30.15 18.88
C ASP A 249 -1.28 -28.73 18.35
N GLU A 250 -2.05 -28.60 17.26
CA GLU A 250 -2.44 -27.30 16.72
C GLU A 250 -3.47 -26.64 17.67
N PRO A 251 -3.25 -25.38 18.10
CA PRO A 251 -4.14 -24.72 19.03
C PRO A 251 -5.56 -24.70 18.46
N ILE A 252 -6.50 -25.26 19.21
CA ILE A 252 -7.93 -25.17 18.89
C ILE A 252 -8.29 -23.69 18.99
N ILE A 253 -8.68 -23.10 17.87
CA ILE A 253 -9.13 -21.71 17.80
C ILE A 253 -10.48 -21.64 18.52
N ASP A 254 -10.47 -21.28 19.80
CA ASP A 254 -11.68 -20.90 20.54
C ASP A 254 -12.05 -19.47 20.15
N ASP A 255 -13.34 -19.25 19.88
CA ASP A 255 -13.89 -17.99 19.40
C ASP A 255 -13.86 -16.87 20.45
N SER A 256 -13.33 -17.13 21.65
CA SER A 256 -13.20 -16.17 22.75
C SER A 256 -11.98 -15.24 22.64
N ASP A 257 -10.93 -15.60 21.89
CA ASP A 257 -9.63 -14.92 21.94
C ASP A 257 -9.52 -13.77 20.93
N SER A 258 -10.53 -12.90 20.93
CA SER A 258 -10.54 -11.68 20.12
C SER A 258 -9.68 -10.54 20.70
N GLU A 259 -9.14 -10.68 21.93
CA GLU A 259 -8.46 -9.58 22.63
C GLU A 259 -6.99 -9.83 23.05
N GLU A 260 -6.42 -11.03 22.95
CA GLU A 260 -5.06 -11.32 23.47
C GLU A 260 -3.96 -11.48 22.39
N PHE A 261 -3.88 -10.57 21.40
CA PHE A 261 -2.83 -10.66 20.37
C PHE A 261 -1.63 -9.73 20.57
N SER A 262 -1.71 -8.68 21.40
CA SER A 262 -0.58 -7.76 21.59
C SER A 262 0.59 -8.36 22.38
N ASP A 263 0.32 -9.34 23.26
CA ASP A 263 1.31 -9.75 24.26
C ASP A 263 2.15 -10.97 23.86
N SER A 264 1.73 -11.77 22.86
CA SER A 264 2.42 -13.04 22.51
C SER A 264 3.33 -12.97 21.28
N LEU A 265 3.26 -11.90 20.47
CA LEU A 265 4.07 -11.78 19.26
C LEU A 265 5.55 -11.45 19.54
N HIS A 266 5.87 -10.97 20.75
CA HIS A 266 7.19 -10.43 21.06
C HIS A 266 8.24 -11.43 21.55
N GLU A 267 7.87 -12.64 21.99
CA GLU A 267 8.85 -13.52 22.65
C GLU A 267 9.06 -14.93 22.05
N SER A 268 8.14 -15.50 21.27
CA SER A 268 8.29 -16.91 20.82
C SER A 268 8.51 -17.12 19.32
N ASP A 269 8.00 -16.23 18.47
CA ASP A 269 7.88 -16.54 17.03
C ASP A 269 9.00 -15.91 16.18
N ILE A 270 9.72 -14.93 16.72
CA ILE A 270 10.92 -14.35 16.08
C ILE A 270 12.17 -15.19 16.41
N ASP A 271 12.23 -15.78 17.61
CA ASP A 271 13.41 -16.51 18.12
C ASP A 271 13.57 -17.91 17.47
N THR A 272 12.51 -18.46 16.89
CA THR A 272 12.59 -19.76 16.19
C THR A 272 13.20 -19.68 14.79
N ALA A 273 13.30 -18.48 14.21
CA ALA A 273 13.88 -18.24 12.89
C ALA A 273 15.43 -18.24 12.87
N GLU A 274 16.10 -18.08 14.01
CA GLU A 274 17.58 -18.06 14.09
C GLU A 274 18.24 -19.45 14.14
N SER A 275 17.46 -20.55 14.19
CA SER A 275 18.02 -21.89 14.47
C SER A 275 18.37 -22.77 13.26
N PHE A 276 18.29 -22.27 12.03
CA PHE A 276 18.74 -23.02 10.85
C PHE A 276 20.25 -22.84 10.59
N GLU A 277 21.07 -23.62 11.31
CA GLU A 277 22.49 -23.79 10.94
C GLU A 277 22.61 -24.48 9.57
N PRO A 278 23.43 -23.96 8.63
CA PRO A 278 23.70 -24.66 7.38
C PRO A 278 24.54 -25.91 7.65
N SER A 279 23.97 -27.08 7.35
CA SER A 279 24.67 -28.36 7.39
C SER A 279 25.92 -28.31 6.51
N SER A 280 27.09 -28.30 7.13
CA SER A 280 28.37 -28.47 6.44
C SER A 280 28.50 -29.93 5.98
N GLU A 281 28.23 -30.20 4.71
CA GLU A 281 28.67 -31.45 4.08
C GLU A 281 30.16 -31.37 3.78
N LYS A 282 30.96 -32.12 4.56
CA LYS A 282 32.31 -32.51 4.18
C LYS A 282 32.30 -33.92 3.59
N SER A 283 33.01 -34.02 2.47
CA SER A 283 33.74 -35.15 1.89
C SER A 283 32.95 -36.33 1.32
N ASN A 284 33.17 -36.59 0.03
CA ASN A 284 33.89 -37.78 -0.44
C ASN A 284 34.53 -37.48 -1.82
N VAL A 285 35.86 -37.54 -1.93
CA VAL A 285 36.66 -38.66 -2.48
C VAL A 285 36.52 -38.78 -4.01
N ASP A 286 37.50 -38.23 -4.74
CA ASP A 286 38.51 -38.97 -5.52
C ASP A 286 39.70 -38.05 -5.86
#